data_AF-A0A8I0VMG5-F1
#
_entry.id   AF-A0A8I0VMG5-F1
#
_cell.length_a   1.000
_cell.length_b   1.000
_cell.length_c   1.000
_cell.angle_alpha   90.00
_cell.angle_beta   90.00
_cell.angle_gamma   90.00
#
_symmetry.space_group_name_H-M   'P 1'
#
loop_
_entity.id
_entity.type
_entity.pdbx_description
1 polymer ?
#
loop_
_entity_poly.entity_id
_entity_poly.type
_entity_poly.pdbx_seq_one_letter_code
_entity_poly.pdbx_strand_id
1 'polypeptide(L)'
;MASIAKLVAMESILEQITGELVLDVQSGRMGVSEEIMQSLESLVDATRKIQIVRENMEAEAGENMTQEETEEPLYRFRLAS
;
A
#
# COMPACT_ATOMS: atom_id res chain seq x y z
N MET A 1 2.93 -9.00 -11.26
CA MET A 1 2.23 -8.24 -10.20
C MET A 1 3.23 -7.84 -9.12
N ALA A 2 3.13 -6.64 -8.57
CA ALA A 2 3.87 -6.29 -7.36
C ALA A 2 3.28 -7.07 -6.17
N SER A 3 4.08 -7.45 -5.18
CA SER A 3 3.59 -8.09 -3.96
C SER A 3 3.27 -7.04 -2.88
N ILE A 4 2.38 -7.37 -1.94
CA ILE A 4 2.05 -6.50 -0.78
C ILE A 4 3.33 -6.11 -0.03
N ALA A 5 4.23 -7.08 0.23
CA ALA A 5 5.51 -6.81 0.89
C ALA A 5 6.38 -5.78 0.13
N LYS A 6 6.35 -5.80 -1.21
CA LYS A 6 7.06 -4.81 -2.03
C LYS A 6 6.41 -3.43 -1.90
N LEU A 7 5.08 -3.34 -1.86
CA LEU A 7 4.36 -2.07 -1.69
C LEU A 7 4.62 -1.47 -0.32
N VAL A 8 4.61 -2.27 0.76
CA VAL A 8 4.98 -1.83 2.11
C VAL A 8 6.39 -1.27 2.16
N ALA A 9 7.35 -1.96 1.52
CA ALA A 9 8.73 -1.47 1.45
C ALA A 9 8.83 -0.15 0.67
N MET A 10 8.12 -0.01 -0.45
CA MET A 10 8.12 1.20 -1.26
C MET A 10 7.47 2.39 -0.53
N GLU A 11 6.36 2.16 0.17
CA GLU A 11 5.69 3.16 0.99
C GLU A 11 6.62 3.68 2.10
N SER A 12 7.25 2.78 2.86
CA SER A 12 8.17 3.16 3.93
C SER A 12 9.36 3.99 3.41
N ILE A 13 9.92 3.64 2.25
CA ILE A 13 11.01 4.41 1.62
C ILE A 13 10.53 5.81 1.23
N LEU A 14 9.34 5.90 0.60
CA LEU A 14 8.83 7.18 0.13
C LEU A 14 8.38 8.09 1.28
N GLU A 15 7.77 7.54 2.32
CA GLU A 15 7.44 8.29 3.55
C GLU A 15 8.69 8.88 4.20
N GLN A 16 9.77 8.09 4.29
CA GLN A 16 11.03 8.57 4.84
C GLN A 16 11.62 9.71 4.00
N ILE A 17 11.73 9.51 2.67
CA ILE A 17 12.27 10.54 1.76
C ILE A 17 11.42 11.81 1.80
N THR A 18 10.10 11.67 1.75
CA THR A 18 9.17 12.82 1.80
C THR A 18 9.33 13.58 3.11
N GLY A 19 9.38 12.86 4.23
CA GLY A 19 9.56 13.45 5.56
C GLY A 19 10.87 14.23 5.68
N GLU A 20 11.99 13.62 5.25
CA GLU A 20 13.30 14.28 5.27
C GLU A 20 13.32 15.54 4.40
N LEU A 21 12.77 15.48 3.18
CA LEU A 21 12.71 16.63 2.28
C LEU A 21 11.83 17.76 2.82
N VAL A 22 10.68 17.44 3.42
CA VAL A 22 9.82 18.45 4.07
C VAL A 22 10.55 19.14 5.22
N LEU A 23 11.30 18.38 6.03
CA LEU A 23 12.13 18.95 7.10
C LEU A 23 13.26 19.84 6.55
N ASP A 24 13.86 19.47 5.42
CA ASP A 24 14.88 20.29 4.75
C ASP A 24 14.31 21.60 4.21
N VAL A 25 13.08 21.59 3.68
CA VAL A 25 12.36 22.82 3.33
C VAL A 25 12.11 23.68 4.56
N GLN A 26 11.53 23.10 5.61
CA GLN A 26 11.13 23.83 6.82
C GLN A 26 12.31 24.43 7.58
N SER A 27 13.46 23.76 7.54
CA SER A 27 14.70 24.24 8.16
C SER A 27 15.45 25.28 7.31
N GLY A 28 14.99 25.55 6.08
CA GLY A 28 15.66 26.46 5.14
C GLY A 28 16.96 25.90 4.57
N ARG A 29 17.24 24.60 4.76
CA ARG A 29 18.37 23.90 4.12
C ARG A 29 18.15 23.72 2.63
N MET A 30 16.88 23.63 2.21
CA MET A 30 16.46 23.60 0.83
C MET A 30 15.70 24.89 0.49
N GLY A 31 16.05 25.51 -0.63
CA GLY A 31 15.32 26.68 -1.13
C GLY A 31 13.90 26.29 -1.53
N VAL A 32 12.93 27.17 -1.25
CA VAL A 32 11.55 26.98 -1.70
C VAL A 32 11.41 27.54 -3.11
N SER A 33 11.55 26.69 -4.11
CA SER A 33 11.18 27.00 -5.50
C SER A 33 9.86 26.32 -5.86
N GLU A 34 9.19 26.83 -6.88
CA GLU A 34 7.93 26.26 -7.38
C GLU A 34 8.13 24.80 -7.84
N GLU A 35 9.26 24.51 -8.49
CA GLU A 35 9.62 23.18 -8.97
C GLU A 35 9.84 22.19 -7.82
N ILE A 36 10.43 22.65 -6.72
CA ILE A 36 10.64 21.83 -5.51
C ILE A 36 9.29 21.50 -4.86
N MET A 37 8.39 22.49 -4.77
CA MET A 37 7.05 22.27 -4.22
C MET A 37 6.23 21.29 -5.07
N GLN A 38 6.28 21.41 -6.41
CA GLN A 38 5.62 20.47 -7.33
C GLN A 38 6.19 19.05 -7.22
N SER A 39 7.51 18.93 -7.03
CA SER A 39 8.17 17.64 -6.84
C SER A 39 7.77 16.98 -5.53
N LEU A 40 7.66 17.75 -4.44
CA LEU A 40 7.16 17.28 -3.16
C LEU A 40 5.70 16.84 -3.22
N GLU A 41 4.84 17.61 -3.87
CA GLU A 41 3.44 17.25 -4.09
C GLU A 41 3.31 15.94 -4.87
N SER A 42 4.10 15.79 -5.96
CA SER A 42 4.14 14.57 -6.76
C SER A 42 4.59 13.34 -5.93
N LEU A 43 5.51 13.54 -4.99
CA LEU A 43 6.02 12.49 -4.12
C LEU A 43 4.98 12.07 -3.06
N VAL A 44 4.30 13.03 -2.45
CA VAL A 44 3.18 12.78 -1.54
C VAL A 44 2.07 12.01 -2.26
N ASP A 45 1.70 12.44 -3.46
CA ASP A 45 0.70 11.78 -4.29
C ASP A 45 1.09 10.34 -4.66
N ALA A 46 2.36 10.12 -5.03
CA ALA A 46 2.86 8.80 -5.33
C ALA A 46 2.80 7.86 -4.11
N THR A 47 3.17 8.37 -2.94
CA THR A 47 3.09 7.65 -1.66
C THR A 47 1.65 7.23 -1.37
N ARG A 48 0.70 8.17 -1.51
CA ARG A 48 -0.73 7.88 -1.29
C ARG A 48 -1.28 6.85 -2.27
N LYS A 49 -0.89 6.90 -3.54
CA LYS A 49 -1.29 5.91 -4.55
C LYS A 49 -0.80 4.51 -4.21
N ILE A 50 0.44 4.38 -3.75
CA ILE A 50 0.99 3.07 -3.33
C ILE A 50 0.21 2.52 -2.14
N GLN A 51 -0.11 3.37 -1.15
CA GLN A 51 -0.89 2.98 0.01
C GLN A 51 -2.28 2.45 -0.40
N ILE A 52 -2.98 3.14 -1.32
CA ILE A 52 -4.29 2.69 -1.85
C ILE A 52 -4.16 1.34 -2.55
N VAL A 53 -3.13 1.15 -3.38
CA VAL A 53 -2.91 -0.13 -4.06
C VAL A 53 -2.64 -1.25 -3.04
N ARG A 54 -1.87 -0.97 -1.98
CA ARG A 54 -1.63 -1.93 -0.89
C ARG A 54 -2.94 -2.30 -0.18
N GLU A 55 -3.72 -1.29 0.24
CA GLU A 55 -5.00 -1.48 0.92
C GLU A 55 -5.98 -2.31 0.07
N ASN A 56 -6.05 -2.05 -1.24
CA ASN A 56 -6.89 -2.83 -2.15
C ASN A 56 -6.42 -4.29 -2.27
N MET A 57 -5.10 -4.52 -2.37
CA MET A 57 -4.56 -5.87 -2.44
C MET A 57 -4.75 -6.66 -1.14
N GLU A 58 -4.67 -6.00 0.01
CA GLU A 58 -4.95 -6.60 1.32
C GLU A 58 -6.44 -6.97 1.45
N ALA A 59 -7.34 -6.11 0.97
CA ALA A 59 -8.77 -6.39 0.93
C ALA A 59 -9.10 -7.59 0.01
N GLU A 60 -8.55 -7.64 -1.20
CA GLU A 60 -8.72 -8.78 -2.12
C GLU A 60 -8.18 -10.10 -1.53
N ALA A 61 -7.04 -10.05 -0.83
CA ALA A 61 -6.50 -11.23 -0.16
C ALA A 61 -7.40 -11.71 0.99
N GLY A 62 -8.00 -10.79 1.75
CA GLY A 62 -8.95 -11.10 2.82
C GLY A 62 -10.28 -11.67 2.29
N GLU A 63 -10.81 -11.11 1.20
CA GLU A 63 -12.04 -11.60 0.55
C GLU A 63 -11.86 -13.01 -0.04
N ASN A 64 -10.71 -13.28 -0.68
CA ASN A 64 -10.41 -14.61 -1.22
C ASN A 64 -10.32 -15.70 -0.13
N MET A 65 -9.77 -15.37 1.05
CA MET A 65 -9.74 -16.29 2.18
C MET A 65 -11.14 -16.62 2.71
N THR A 66 -12.05 -15.64 2.75
CA THR A 66 -13.43 -15.89 3.19
C THR A 66 -14.27 -16.68 2.19
N GLN A 67 -13.93 -16.64 0.90
CA GLN A 67 -14.62 -17.46 -0.12
C GLN A 67 -14.13 -18.91 -0.13
N GLU A 68 -12.83 -19.17 0.04
CA GLU A 68 -12.28 -20.53 0.12
C GLU A 68 -12.80 -21.33 1.31
N GLU A 69 -13.08 -20.67 2.46
CA GLU A 69 -13.70 -21.34 3.62
C GLU A 69 -15.18 -21.70 3.41
N THR A 70 -15.87 -21.10 2.44
CA THR A 70 -17.28 -21.39 2.12
C THR A 70 -17.49 -22.47 1.06
N GLU A 71 -16.42 -22.93 0.40
CA GLU A 71 -16.47 -24.02 -0.60
C GLU A 71 -15.99 -25.37 -0.06
N GLU A 72 -16.20 -25.67 1.23
CA GLU A 72 -16.16 -27.08 1.67
C GLU A 72 -17.30 -27.86 0.97
N PRO A 73 -17.01 -28.92 0.20
CA PRO A 73 -18.06 -29.70 -0.44
C PRO A 73 -18.85 -30.43 0.65
N LEU A 74 -20.13 -30.09 0.80
CA LEU A 74 -21.15 -30.74 1.64
C LEU A 74 -21.45 -32.20 1.22
N TYR A 75 -20.42 -33.02 0.98
CA TYR A 75 -20.53 -34.39 0.50
C TYR A 75 -19.75 -35.38 1.35
N ARG A 76 -20.10 -35.54 2.64
CA ARG A 76 -19.90 -36.81 3.37
C ARG A 76 -20.96 -37.08 4.44
N PHE A 77 -22.21 -37.27 4.02
CA PHE A 77 -23.10 -38.21 4.71
C PHE A 77 -23.28 -39.45 3.84
N ARG A 78 -22.26 -40.33 3.87
CA ARG A 78 -22.45 -41.74 3.57
C ARG A 78 -22.87 -42.40 4.88
N LEU A 79 -24.17 -42.46 5.16
CA LEU A 79 -24.69 -43.42 6.12
C LEU A 79 -25.17 -44.63 5.33
N ALA A 80 -24.25 -45.59 5.23
CA ALA A 80 -24.62 -46.98 5.07
C ALA A 80 -25.24 -47.42 6.40
N SER A 81 -26.50 -47.87 6.37
CA SER A 81 -27.09 -49.01 7.09
C SER A 81 -28.60 -48.98 6.90
#